data_AF-A0A943S1I3-F1
#
_entry.id   AF-A0A943S1I3-F1
#
_cell.length_a   1.000
_cell.length_b   1.000
_cell.length_c   1.000
_cell.angle_alpha   90.00
_cell.angle_beta   90.00
_cell.angle_gamma   90.00
#
_symmetry.space_group_name_H-M   'P 1'
#
loop_
_entity.id
_entity.type
_entity.pdbx_description
1 polymer ?
#
loop_
_entity_poly.entity_id
_entity_poly.type
_entity_poly.pdbx_seq_one_letter_code
_entity_poly.pdbx_strand_id
1 'polypeptide(L)'
;MLKKILAFALSAALFAFSLAGCGGNSIDSAKASDADSQEKTEQAADAPEGASAAPITADKVADGTYPITVDSSSNMFRIVDAQLIVENGSMHCVMTLSGTGYGKLFMGTGDEAAAASEADFIPYVENAEGKYTYDVPVEALDKDTACAAWSIKRERWYDRTLVFESAGVDLRADALK
;
A
#
# COMPACT_ATOMS: atom_id res chain seq x y z
N MET A 1 34.46 3.38 -15.49
CA MET A 1 34.24 4.82 -15.25
C MET A 1 34.23 5.56 -16.58
N LEU A 2 33.09 6.11 -17.01
CA LEU A 2 33.05 7.00 -18.18
C LEU A 2 32.08 8.16 -17.90
N LYS A 3 32.62 9.38 -17.84
CA LYS A 3 31.89 10.60 -17.51
C LYS A 3 31.26 11.15 -18.79
N LYS A 4 29.95 11.42 -18.81
CA LYS A 4 29.32 12.27 -19.83
C LYS A 4 28.40 13.30 -19.19
N ILE A 5 28.94 14.50 -19.11
CA ILE A 5 28.22 15.75 -18.82
C ILE A 5 27.39 16.11 -20.05
N LEU A 6 26.14 16.56 -19.86
CA LEU A 6 25.57 17.63 -20.68
C LEU A 6 24.38 18.27 -19.93
N ALA A 7 24.33 19.60 -19.90
CA ALA A 7 23.27 20.38 -19.27
C ALA A 7 22.64 21.33 -20.30
N PHE A 8 21.31 21.28 -20.44
CA PHE A 8 20.45 22.21 -21.20
C PHE A 8 18.99 21.89 -20.76
N ALA A 9 18.04 22.82 -20.61
CA ALA A 9 18.11 24.27 -20.39
C ALA A 9 16.79 24.75 -19.77
N LEU A 10 16.81 25.92 -19.12
CA LEU A 10 15.64 26.59 -18.57
C LEU A 10 14.79 27.19 -19.70
N SER A 11 13.48 26.91 -19.74
CA SER A 11 12.55 27.56 -20.67
C SER A 11 11.21 27.84 -20.00
N ALA A 12 11.08 29.05 -19.43
CA ALA A 12 9.79 29.58 -19.00
C ALA A 12 9.04 30.17 -20.19
N ALA A 13 7.76 29.81 -20.36
CA ALA A 13 6.88 30.43 -21.34
C ALA A 13 5.62 30.94 -20.63
N LEU A 14 5.53 32.26 -20.42
CA LEU A 14 4.26 32.91 -20.10
C LEU A 14 3.39 32.91 -21.36
N PHE A 15 2.15 32.45 -21.23
CA PHE A 15 1.07 32.83 -22.15
C PHE A 15 -0.05 33.49 -21.35
N ALA A 16 -0.10 34.81 -21.42
CA ALA A 16 -1.27 35.60 -21.05
C ALA A 16 -1.89 36.15 -22.33
N PHE A 17 -3.16 35.82 -22.57
CA PHE A 17 -3.98 36.50 -23.57
C PHE A 17 -5.35 36.80 -22.96
N SER A 18 -5.62 38.09 -22.79
CA SER A 18 -6.90 38.64 -22.35
C SER A 18 -7.80 38.96 -23.55
N LEU A 19 -8.99 39.49 -23.25
CA LEU A 19 -10.05 40.00 -24.16
C LEU A 19 -11.05 38.93 -24.62
N ALA A 20 -12.34 39.23 -24.79
CA ALA A 20 -13.19 40.29 -24.20
C ALA A 20 -14.65 39.91 -24.51
N GLY A 21 -15.58 40.07 -23.56
CA GLY A 21 -17.00 39.79 -23.79
C GLY A 21 -17.88 40.48 -22.76
N CYS A 22 -18.48 41.61 -23.15
CA CYS A 22 -19.50 42.31 -22.37
C CYS A 22 -20.88 42.15 -23.00
N GLY A 23 -21.90 42.01 -22.17
CA GLY A 23 -23.31 41.86 -22.55
C GLY A 23 -23.92 40.61 -21.91
N GLY A 24 -24.84 40.68 -20.96
CA GLY A 24 -25.41 41.84 -20.28
C GLY A 24 -26.92 41.67 -20.08
N ASN A 25 -27.35 41.45 -18.83
CA ASN A 25 -28.70 41.78 -18.39
C ASN A 25 -28.69 42.08 -16.89
N SER A 26 -29.50 43.04 -16.46
CA SER A 26 -29.51 43.57 -15.09
C SER A 26 -30.57 42.90 -14.21
N ILE A 27 -30.42 43.07 -12.88
CA ILE A 27 -31.39 42.86 -11.77
C ILE A 27 -32.12 41.49 -11.70
N ASP A 28 -32.38 40.89 -10.53
CA ASP A 28 -32.52 41.48 -9.18
C ASP A 28 -32.35 40.45 -8.04
N SER A 29 -32.36 40.96 -6.80
CA SER A 29 -32.77 40.29 -5.55
C SER A 29 -31.86 39.26 -4.85
N ALA A 30 -32.07 39.17 -3.53
CA ALA A 30 -31.16 38.58 -2.57
C ALA A 30 -31.70 37.31 -1.87
N LYS A 31 -30.76 36.46 -1.47
CA LYS A 31 -30.65 35.72 -0.20
C LYS A 31 -31.92 35.20 0.53
N ALA A 32 -31.86 33.91 0.85
CA ALA A 32 -32.72 33.12 1.76
C ALA A 32 -34.13 32.80 1.21
N SER A 33 -34.76 31.66 1.49
CA SER A 33 -34.36 30.48 2.30
C SER A 33 -34.42 29.19 1.43
N ASP A 34 -34.49 27.93 1.88
CA ASP A 34 -34.59 27.31 3.21
C ASP A 34 -33.99 25.87 3.20
N ALA A 35 -34.27 25.06 4.23
CA ALA A 35 -33.82 23.68 4.40
C ALA A 35 -34.42 22.64 3.42
N ASP A 36 -33.66 21.57 3.15
CA ASP A 36 -34.22 20.21 3.16
C ASP A 36 -33.26 19.27 3.92
N SER A 37 -33.85 18.32 4.64
CA SER A 37 -33.17 17.42 5.57
C SER A 37 -33.34 15.98 5.10
N GLN A 38 -32.25 15.31 4.74
CA GLN A 38 -32.23 13.84 4.67
C GLN A 38 -31.08 13.26 5.50
N GLU A 39 -31.45 12.93 6.74
CA GLU A 39 -30.77 11.96 7.58
C GLU A 39 -31.02 10.54 7.04
N LYS A 40 -30.16 9.60 7.42
CA LYS A 40 -30.39 8.14 7.44
C LYS A 40 -30.22 7.44 6.07
N THR A 41 -29.51 6.31 5.98
CA THR A 41 -29.51 5.22 6.97
C THR A 41 -28.14 4.58 7.14
N GLU A 42 -27.86 4.18 8.38
CA GLU A 42 -26.72 3.34 8.73
C GLU A 42 -26.79 2.01 7.97
N GLN A 43 -25.66 1.55 7.43
CA GLN A 43 -25.46 0.12 7.23
C GLN A 43 -24.25 -0.30 8.05
N ALA A 44 -24.52 -0.78 9.26
CA ALA A 44 -23.54 -1.48 10.05
C ALA A 44 -23.04 -2.68 9.23
N ALA A 45 -21.75 -2.66 8.89
CA ALA A 45 -21.06 -3.88 8.54
C ALA A 45 -20.92 -4.67 9.84
N ASP A 46 -21.70 -5.75 9.96
CA ASP A 46 -21.52 -6.81 10.94
C ASP A 46 -20.18 -7.49 10.64
N ALA A 47 -19.10 -6.89 11.13
CA ALA A 47 -17.80 -7.53 11.19
C ALA A 47 -17.91 -8.59 12.29
N PRO A 48 -17.65 -9.88 12.00
CA PRO A 48 -17.57 -10.86 13.05
C PRO A 48 -16.45 -10.42 14.00
N GLU A 49 -16.79 -10.19 15.26
CA GLU A 49 -15.84 -9.98 16.36
C GLU A 49 -15.13 -11.30 16.65
N GLY A 50 -14.37 -11.78 15.67
CA GLY A 50 -13.36 -12.82 15.85
C GLY A 50 -12.30 -12.23 16.74
N ALA A 51 -12.17 -12.78 17.94
CA ALA A 51 -11.23 -12.28 18.95
C ALA A 51 -9.84 -12.12 18.33
N SER A 52 -9.39 -10.88 18.17
CA SER A 52 -8.04 -10.56 17.72
C SER A 52 -7.07 -11.21 18.70
N ALA A 53 -6.38 -12.26 18.23
CA ALA A 53 -5.17 -12.71 18.89
C ALA A 53 -4.20 -11.51 18.94
N ALA A 54 -3.43 -11.41 20.03
CA ALA A 54 -2.44 -10.34 20.13
C ALA A 54 -1.33 -10.56 19.08
N PRO A 55 -0.84 -9.51 18.40
CA PRO A 55 0.18 -9.64 17.37
C PRO A 55 1.39 -10.48 17.78
N ILE A 56 1.84 -11.33 16.85
CA ILE A 56 2.93 -12.27 17.07
C ILE A 56 4.22 -11.70 16.48
N THR A 57 5.09 -11.23 17.36
CA THR A 57 6.42 -10.69 17.05
C THR A 57 7.46 -11.80 16.91
N ALA A 58 8.56 -11.49 16.23
CA ALA A 58 9.60 -12.46 15.84
C ALA A 58 10.23 -13.25 17.01
N ASP A 59 10.24 -12.69 18.22
CA ASP A 59 10.71 -13.36 19.43
C ASP A 59 9.86 -14.57 19.84
N LYS A 60 8.60 -14.62 19.41
CA LYS A 60 7.64 -15.68 19.72
C LYS A 60 7.61 -16.81 18.68
N VAL A 61 8.21 -16.63 17.51
CA VAL A 61 8.20 -17.60 16.40
C VAL A 61 9.54 -18.32 16.33
N ALA A 62 9.53 -19.63 16.09
CA ALA A 62 10.76 -20.40 15.92
C ALA A 62 11.45 -20.04 14.59
N ASP A 63 12.79 -20.00 14.58
CA ASP A 63 13.56 -19.73 13.37
C ASP A 63 13.31 -20.83 12.32
N GLY A 64 13.01 -20.44 11.08
CA GLY A 64 12.56 -21.36 10.04
C GLY A 64 11.96 -20.66 8.82
N THR A 65 11.39 -21.45 7.91
CA THR A 65 10.63 -20.98 6.75
C THR A 65 9.26 -21.62 6.74
N TYR A 66 8.21 -20.80 6.70
CA TYR A 66 6.82 -21.23 6.85
C TYR A 66 5.99 -20.74 5.65
N PRO A 67 5.23 -21.64 4.97
CA PRO A 67 4.21 -21.20 4.04
C PRO A 67 3.08 -20.54 4.85
N ILE A 68 2.74 -19.30 4.53
CA ILE A 68 1.69 -18.53 5.22
C ILE A 68 0.66 -17.98 4.23
N THR A 69 -0.52 -17.63 4.73
CA THR A 69 -1.44 -16.76 4.00
C THR A 69 -1.05 -15.30 4.24
N VAL A 70 -1.19 -14.46 3.21
CA VAL A 70 -1.10 -13.00 3.35
C VAL A 70 -2.36 -12.38 2.75
N ASP A 71 -3.21 -11.90 3.64
CA ASP A 71 -4.46 -11.26 3.28
C ASP A 71 -4.21 -9.81 2.84
N SER A 72 -5.07 -9.27 1.97
CA SER A 72 -4.95 -7.89 1.50
C SER A 72 -6.30 -7.19 1.38
N SER A 73 -6.33 -5.91 1.77
CA SER A 73 -7.52 -5.05 1.62
C SER A 73 -7.95 -4.75 0.18
N SER A 74 -7.32 -5.38 -0.84
CA SER A 74 -7.75 -5.25 -2.23
C SER A 74 -7.57 -6.53 -3.04
N ASN A 75 -8.67 -7.03 -3.63
CA ASN A 75 -8.67 -8.12 -4.61
C ASN A 75 -7.79 -7.87 -5.86
N MET A 76 -7.39 -6.62 -6.13
CA MET A 76 -6.43 -6.28 -7.19
C MET A 76 -4.97 -6.50 -6.77
N PHE A 77 -4.69 -6.53 -5.47
CA PHE A 77 -3.38 -6.82 -4.87
C PHE A 77 -3.44 -8.19 -4.19
N ARG A 78 -3.73 -9.22 -4.98
CA ARG A 78 -3.88 -10.59 -4.46
C ARG A 78 -2.57 -11.34 -4.50
N ILE A 79 -2.06 -11.69 -3.31
CA ILE A 79 -0.99 -12.65 -3.06
C ILE A 79 -1.50 -14.06 -3.42
N VAL A 80 -0.64 -14.92 -3.97
CA VAL A 80 -0.97 -16.33 -4.33
C VAL A 80 0.02 -17.37 -3.82
N ASP A 81 1.17 -16.92 -3.32
CA ASP A 81 2.16 -17.73 -2.62
C ASP A 81 2.91 -16.78 -1.69
N ALA A 82 3.23 -17.24 -0.48
CA ALA A 82 3.97 -16.47 0.52
C ALA A 82 4.74 -17.39 1.45
N GLN A 83 6.01 -17.06 1.65
CA GLN A 83 6.92 -17.76 2.56
C GLN A 83 7.43 -16.76 3.59
N LEU A 84 7.09 -16.97 4.86
CA LEU A 84 7.67 -16.26 5.99
C LEU A 84 9.02 -16.88 6.32
N ILE A 85 10.06 -16.06 6.41
CA ILE A 85 11.39 -16.45 6.89
C ILE A 85 11.62 -15.78 8.24
N VAL A 86 11.92 -16.59 9.24
CA VAL A 86 12.22 -16.16 10.61
C VAL A 86 13.66 -16.54 10.90
N GLU A 87 14.50 -15.53 11.16
CA GLU A 87 15.91 -15.75 11.50
C GLU A 87 16.41 -14.65 12.44
N ASN A 88 17.20 -15.03 13.45
CA ASN A 88 17.90 -14.11 14.34
C ASN A 88 16.99 -13.06 15.03
N GLY A 89 15.72 -13.42 15.29
CA GLY A 89 14.73 -12.51 15.88
C GLY A 89 14.20 -11.43 14.93
N SER A 90 14.32 -11.64 13.62
CA SER A 90 13.69 -10.82 12.57
C SER A 90 12.79 -11.69 11.68
N MET A 91 11.82 -11.06 11.01
CA MET A 91 10.96 -11.72 10.04
C MET A 91 10.92 -10.94 8.73
N HIS A 92 10.94 -11.66 7.61
CA HIS A 92 10.62 -11.14 6.29
C HIS A 92 9.75 -12.15 5.54
N CYS A 93 9.00 -11.70 4.54
CA CYS A 93 8.10 -12.52 3.76
C CYS A 93 8.38 -12.36 2.27
N VAL A 94 8.69 -13.47 1.61
CA VAL A 94 8.79 -13.55 0.15
C VAL A 94 7.41 -13.89 -0.38
N MET A 95 6.70 -12.89 -0.93
CA MET A 95 5.32 -13.03 -1.42
C MET A 95 5.20 -12.81 -2.94
N THR A 96 4.46 -13.69 -3.61
CA THR A 96 4.21 -13.64 -5.06
C THR A 96 2.80 -13.15 -5.35
N LEU A 97 2.67 -12.15 -6.23
CA LEU A 97 1.37 -11.62 -6.65
C LEU A 97 0.79 -12.38 -7.84
N SER A 98 -0.55 -12.44 -7.90
CA SER A 98 -1.27 -13.04 -9.04
C SER A 98 -1.14 -12.28 -10.37
N GLY A 99 -0.57 -11.08 -10.37
CA GLY A 99 -0.40 -10.27 -11.57
C GLY A 99 0.78 -9.29 -11.46
N THR A 100 1.23 -8.80 -12.61
CA THR A 100 2.48 -8.04 -12.80
C THR A 100 2.28 -6.52 -12.89
N GLY A 101 1.16 -6.02 -12.36
CA GLY A 101 0.75 -4.61 -12.50
C GLY A 101 1.46 -3.62 -11.57
N TYR A 102 2.26 -4.10 -10.63
CA TYR A 102 2.89 -3.32 -9.56
C TYR A 102 4.42 -3.37 -9.70
N GLY A 103 5.09 -2.22 -9.72
CA GLY A 103 6.52 -2.13 -10.02
C GLY A 103 7.43 -2.14 -8.80
N LYS A 104 6.89 -1.76 -7.64
CA LYS A 104 7.59 -1.67 -6.35
C LYS A 104 6.59 -1.47 -5.23
N LEU A 105 7.00 -1.85 -4.02
CA LEU A 105 6.25 -1.64 -2.78
C LEU A 105 7.02 -0.70 -1.85
N PHE A 106 6.31 -0.13 -0.88
CA PHE A 106 6.87 0.58 0.27
C PHE A 106 6.06 0.17 1.50
N MET A 107 6.72 -0.11 2.63
CA MET A 107 6.05 -0.55 3.86
C MET A 107 5.63 0.68 4.68
N GLY A 108 4.45 1.20 4.34
CA GLY A 108 3.88 2.44 4.85
C GLY A 108 2.79 2.95 3.91
N THR A 109 2.46 4.23 3.99
CA THR A 109 1.45 4.90 3.15
C THR A 109 2.02 5.40 1.82
N GLY A 110 1.14 5.68 0.86
CA GLY A 110 1.48 6.22 -0.46
C GLY A 110 2.03 7.65 -0.41
N ASP A 111 1.64 8.43 0.61
CA ASP A 111 2.17 9.78 0.84
C ASP A 111 3.61 9.71 1.38
N GLU A 112 3.89 8.80 2.32
CA GLU A 112 5.26 8.50 2.76
C GLU A 112 6.11 7.95 1.60
N ALA A 113 5.56 7.02 0.80
CA ALA A 113 6.23 6.48 -0.38
C ALA A 113 6.49 7.52 -1.48
N ALA A 114 5.74 8.62 -1.52
CA ALA A 114 5.99 9.75 -2.42
C ALA A 114 7.10 10.68 -1.91
N ALA A 115 7.41 10.66 -0.61
CA ALA A 115 8.50 11.41 0.00
C ALA A 115 9.79 10.57 0.21
N ALA A 116 9.68 9.24 0.20
CA ALA A 116 10.78 8.30 0.40
C ALA A 116 11.76 8.23 -0.79
N SER A 117 12.93 7.65 -0.55
CA SER A 117 13.97 7.47 -1.57
C SER A 117 13.82 6.13 -2.31
N GLU A 118 14.50 5.99 -3.47
CA GLU A 118 14.50 4.71 -4.20
C GLU A 118 15.15 3.56 -3.43
N ALA A 119 15.95 3.84 -2.40
CA ALA A 119 16.56 2.81 -1.55
C ALA A 119 15.57 2.22 -0.53
N ASP A 120 14.46 2.92 -0.25
CA ASP A 120 13.42 2.49 0.69
C ASP A 120 12.31 1.66 -0.01
N PHE A 121 12.39 1.53 -1.34
CA PHE A 121 11.42 0.78 -2.14
C PHE A 121 11.85 -0.68 -2.31
N ILE A 122 10.86 -1.57 -2.26
CA ILE A 122 11.02 -3.00 -2.45
C ILE A 122 10.66 -3.31 -3.91
N PRO A 123 11.64 -3.57 -4.80
CA PRO A 123 11.37 -3.90 -6.19
C PRO A 123 10.74 -5.29 -6.32
N TYR A 124 10.09 -5.55 -7.46
CA TYR A 124 9.75 -6.94 -7.81
C TYR A 124 11.00 -7.69 -8.28
N VAL A 125 11.00 -8.99 -8.03
CA VAL A 125 11.83 -9.99 -8.73
C VAL A 125 10.88 -10.86 -9.55
N GLU A 126 11.21 -11.09 -10.82
CA GLU A 126 10.45 -12.01 -11.67
C GLU A 126 10.89 -13.45 -11.39
N ASN A 127 9.94 -14.32 -11.01
CA ASN A 127 10.22 -15.72 -10.74
C ASN A 127 10.25 -16.57 -12.03
N ALA A 128 10.55 -17.87 -11.93
CA ALA A 128 10.65 -18.77 -13.07
C ALA A 128 9.35 -18.94 -13.90
N GLU A 129 8.19 -18.51 -13.38
CA GLU A 129 6.89 -18.51 -14.05
C GLU A 129 6.49 -17.15 -14.64
N GLY A 130 7.37 -16.14 -14.54
CA GLY A 130 7.06 -14.76 -14.96
C GLY A 130 6.15 -13.99 -13.98
N LYS A 131 6.01 -14.47 -12.73
CA LYS A 131 5.24 -13.77 -11.70
C LYS A 131 6.15 -12.83 -10.91
N TYR A 132 5.56 -11.76 -10.40
CA TYR A 132 6.27 -10.77 -9.58
C TYR A 132 6.23 -11.18 -8.11
N THR A 133 7.41 -11.27 -7.53
CA THR A 133 7.66 -11.63 -6.13
C THR A 133 8.37 -10.48 -5.43
N TYR A 134 8.05 -10.26 -4.14
CA TYR A 134 8.60 -9.19 -3.32
C TYR A 134 9.06 -9.77 -1.99
N ASP A 135 10.19 -9.31 -1.50
CA ASP A 135 10.72 -9.62 -0.17
C ASP A 135 10.42 -8.43 0.75
N VAL A 136 9.47 -8.60 1.67
CA VAL A 136 8.99 -7.52 2.55
C VAL A 136 9.33 -7.79 4.02
N PRO A 137 9.79 -6.79 4.79
CA PRO A 137 9.98 -6.94 6.23
C PRO A 137 8.63 -7.11 6.93
N VAL A 138 8.59 -7.96 7.96
CA VAL A 138 7.38 -8.24 8.75
C VAL A 138 7.66 -7.90 10.21
N GLU A 139 6.95 -6.91 10.76
CA GLU A 139 7.09 -6.50 12.16
C GLU A 139 6.41 -7.51 13.11
N ALA A 140 5.20 -7.93 12.76
CA ALA A 140 4.39 -8.90 13.50
C ALA A 140 3.39 -9.59 12.57
N LEU A 141 3.04 -10.84 12.90
CA LEU A 141 1.93 -11.57 12.32
C LEU A 141 0.62 -11.17 13.01
N ASP A 142 -0.51 -11.43 12.35
CA ASP A 142 -1.87 -11.11 12.79
C ASP A 142 -2.07 -9.61 13.10
N LYS A 143 -1.34 -8.75 12.38
CA LYS A 143 -1.36 -7.29 12.51
C LYS A 143 -1.58 -6.62 11.15
N ASP A 144 -2.52 -5.67 11.10
CA ASP A 144 -2.67 -4.73 10.00
C ASP A 144 -1.36 -4.00 9.71
N THR A 145 -0.79 -4.28 8.53
CA THR A 145 0.48 -3.72 8.06
C THR A 145 0.23 -2.83 6.84
N ALA A 146 0.61 -1.56 6.92
CA ALA A 146 0.49 -0.63 5.81
C ALA A 146 1.48 -0.97 4.69
N CYS A 147 1.01 -0.97 3.44
CA CYS A 147 1.84 -1.16 2.26
C CYS A 147 1.34 -0.30 1.09
N ALA A 148 2.20 0.53 0.51
CA ALA A 148 1.91 1.30 -0.69
C ALA A 148 2.44 0.56 -1.93
N ALA A 149 1.56 0.27 -2.89
CA ALA A 149 1.92 -0.43 -4.12
C ALA A 149 1.95 0.51 -5.33
N TRP A 150 3.10 0.66 -6.00
CA TRP A 150 3.25 1.51 -7.18
C TRP A 150 2.67 0.83 -8.42
N SER A 151 1.57 1.36 -8.97
CA SER A 151 0.99 0.84 -10.20
C SER A 151 1.76 1.33 -11.42
N ILE A 152 2.32 0.39 -12.20
CA ILE A 152 3.07 0.71 -13.44
C ILE A 152 2.15 1.43 -14.44
N LYS A 153 0.92 0.95 -14.62
CA LYS A 153 -0.04 1.49 -15.61
C LYS A 153 -0.63 2.85 -15.22
N ARG A 154 -0.69 3.16 -13.92
CA ARG A 154 -1.35 4.38 -13.41
C ARG A 154 -0.38 5.41 -12.86
N GLU A 155 0.91 5.08 -12.82
CA GLU A 155 2.00 5.93 -12.34
C GLU A 155 1.67 6.61 -11.01
N ARG A 156 1.13 5.82 -10.07
CA ARG A 156 0.75 6.27 -8.73
C ARG A 156 0.81 5.15 -7.70
N TRP A 157 0.98 5.55 -6.45
CA TRP A 157 0.82 4.69 -5.29
C TRP A 157 -0.65 4.32 -5.03
N TYR A 158 -0.84 3.19 -4.37
CA TYR A 158 -2.12 2.71 -3.87
C TYR A 158 -1.91 2.09 -2.50
N ASP A 159 -2.59 2.61 -1.49
CA ASP A 159 -2.53 2.07 -0.14
C ASP A 159 -3.21 0.70 -0.05
N ARG A 160 -2.57 -0.20 0.69
CA ARG A 160 -3.03 -1.54 1.05
C ARG A 160 -2.80 -1.74 2.53
N THR A 161 -3.66 -2.55 3.11
CA THR A 161 -3.41 -3.22 4.38
C THR A 161 -3.10 -4.65 4.03
N LEU A 162 -2.01 -5.18 4.59
CA LEU A 162 -1.63 -6.58 4.53
C LEU A 162 -1.74 -7.17 5.92
N VAL A 163 -2.21 -8.42 6.02
CA VAL A 163 -2.17 -9.20 7.26
C VAL A 163 -1.41 -10.49 6.96
N PHE A 164 -0.26 -10.65 7.60
CA PHE A 164 0.53 -11.87 7.54
C PHE A 164 -0.02 -12.83 8.59
N GLU A 165 -0.68 -13.91 8.19
CA GLU A 165 -1.34 -14.82 9.13
C GLU A 165 -0.31 -15.71 9.84
N SER A 166 -0.49 -15.92 11.15
CA SER A 166 0.28 -16.90 11.92
C SER A 166 -0.18 -18.34 11.75
N ALA A 167 -1.25 -18.57 10.97
CA ALA A 167 -1.81 -19.90 10.72
C ALA A 167 -0.78 -20.82 10.03
N GLY A 168 -0.16 -21.71 10.80
CA GLY A 168 0.85 -22.67 10.33
C GLY A 168 2.30 -22.35 10.68
N VAL A 169 2.58 -21.29 11.46
CA VAL A 169 3.92 -21.03 11.99
C VAL A 169 4.15 -21.75 13.32
N ASP A 170 5.37 -22.24 13.56
CA ASP A 170 5.73 -22.85 14.84
C ASP A 170 6.09 -21.76 15.87
N LEU A 171 5.29 -21.67 16.95
CA LEU A 171 5.57 -20.78 18.07
C LEU A 171 6.60 -21.39 19.02
N ARG A 172 7.49 -20.55 19.56
CA ARG A 172 8.49 -20.99 20.55
C ARG A 172 7.78 -21.38 21.85
N ALA A 173 8.11 -22.55 22.38
CA ALA A 173 7.46 -23.13 23.56
C ALA A 173 7.63 -22.28 24.84
N ASP A 174 8.64 -21.40 24.90
CA ASP A 174 8.88 -20.50 26.02
C ASP A 174 8.08 -19.19 25.95
N ALA A 175 7.53 -18.84 24.79
CA ALA A 175 6.69 -17.66 24.53
C ALA A 175 5.19 -17.87 24.86
N LEU A 176 4.77 -19.10 25.22
CA LEU A 176 3.40 -19.47 25.57
C LEU A 176 3.07 -19.28 27.07
N LYS A 177 3.57 -18.22 27.71
CA LYS A 177 3.46 -17.97 29.16
C LYS A 177 2.75 -16.68 29.52
#